data_AF-A0A506UQ22-F1
#
_entry.id   AF-A0A506UQ22-F1
#
_cell.length_a   1.000
_cell.length_b   1.000
_cell.length_c   1.000
_cell.angle_alpha   90.00
_cell.angle_beta   90.00
_cell.angle_gamma   90.00
#
_symmetry.space_group_name_H-M   'P 1'
#
loop_
_entity.id
_entity.type
_entity.pdbx_description
1 polymer ?
#
loop_
_entity_poly.entity_id
_entity_poly.type
_entity_poly.pdbx_seq_one_letter_code
_entity_poly.pdbx_strand_id
1 'polypeptide(L)'
;MSSSASPIAAFLSAYLGWLLAILGILIWIFLAFLYVKHPLLAWFSNRFGKDKPPQAPSGTPGEAASPQPFIYAPPPRPQPEPPASQEGGAEEPPKAQ
;
A
#
# COMPACT_ATOMS: atom_id res chain seq x y z
N MET A 1 20.00 -45.42 -50.91
CA MET A 1 18.98 -44.59 -51.58
C MET A 1 18.59 -43.47 -50.63
N SER A 2 19.09 -42.25 -50.84
CA SER A 2 18.71 -41.10 -50.00
C SER A 2 17.32 -40.63 -50.39
N SER A 3 16.36 -40.76 -49.48
CA SER A 3 15.02 -40.20 -49.64
C SER A 3 15.12 -38.69 -49.46
N SER A 4 15.09 -37.93 -50.56
CA SER A 4 14.95 -36.48 -50.50
C SER A 4 13.53 -36.16 -50.05
N ALA A 5 13.37 -35.77 -48.79
CA ALA A 5 12.09 -35.29 -48.29
C ALA A 5 11.61 -34.13 -49.18
N SER A 6 10.35 -34.19 -49.61
CA SER A 6 9.77 -33.14 -50.44
C SER A 6 9.85 -31.80 -49.70
N PRO A 7 10.34 -30.72 -50.35
CA PRO A 7 10.46 -29.43 -49.69
C PRO A 7 9.10 -28.94 -49.16
N ILE A 8 8.00 -29.28 -49.84
CA ILE A 8 6.64 -28.96 -49.42
C ILE A 8 6.30 -29.62 -48.07
N ALA A 9 6.69 -30.88 -47.89
CA ALA A 9 6.47 -31.60 -46.63
C ALA A 9 7.29 -30.98 -45.48
N ALA A 10 8.51 -30.51 -45.77
CA ALA A 10 9.34 -29.79 -44.80
C ALA A 10 8.70 -28.45 -44.38
N PHE A 11 8.14 -27.69 -45.32
CA PHE A 11 7.44 -26.44 -45.00
C PHE A 11 6.16 -26.68 -44.17
N LEU A 12 5.35 -27.67 -44.54
CA LEU A 12 4.12 -28.00 -43.82
C LEU A 12 4.40 -28.48 -42.39
N SER A 13 5.43 -29.32 -42.21
CA SER A 13 5.83 -29.80 -40.88
C SER A 13 6.41 -28.68 -40.01
N ALA A 14 7.23 -27.80 -40.58
CA ALA A 14 7.72 -26.62 -39.87
C ALA A 14 6.58 -25.69 -39.45
N TYR A 15 5.63 -25.43 -40.36
CA TYR A 15 4.46 -24.59 -40.07
C TYR A 15 3.58 -25.18 -38.96
N LEU A 16 3.33 -26.49 -39.02
CA LEU A 16 2.57 -27.21 -37.98
C LEU A 16 3.29 -27.15 -36.62
N GLY A 17 4.62 -27.30 -36.61
CA GLY A 17 5.44 -27.17 -35.41
C GLY A 17 5.36 -25.77 -34.79
N TRP A 18 5.44 -24.72 -35.62
CA TRP A 18 5.26 -23.34 -35.17
C TRP A 18 3.87 -23.09 -34.60
N LEU A 19 2.82 -23.60 -35.26
CA LEU A 19 1.45 -23.51 -34.75
C LEU A 19 1.29 -24.17 -33.39
N LEU A 20 1.84 -25.38 -33.21
CA LEU A 20 1.81 -26.09 -31.93
C LEU A 20 2.58 -25.34 -30.83
N ALA A 21 3.75 -24.79 -31.17
CA ALA A 21 4.54 -24.01 -30.22
C ALA A 21 3.79 -22.75 -29.75
N ILE A 22 3.20 -22.00 -30.68
CA ILE A 22 2.39 -20.81 -30.36
C ILE A 22 1.18 -21.21 -29.51
N LEU A 23 0.48 -22.28 -29.89
CA LEU A 23 -0.67 -22.76 -29.13
C LEU A 23 -0.28 -23.17 -27.70
N GLY A 24 0.84 -23.86 -27.53
CA GLY A 24 1.36 -24.23 -26.22
C GLY A 24 1.70 -23.01 -25.35
N ILE A 25 2.33 -21.99 -25.93
CA ILE A 25 2.62 -20.73 -25.24
C ILE A 25 1.32 -20.04 -24.82
N LEU A 26 0.32 -19.96 -25.71
CA LEU A 26 -0.97 -19.34 -25.40
C LEU A 26 -1.70 -20.08 -24.26
N ILE A 27 -1.72 -21.40 -24.29
CA ILE A 27 -2.32 -22.21 -23.21
C ILE A 27 -1.58 -21.97 -21.90
N TRP A 28 -0.25 -21.95 -21.91
CA TRP A 28 0.56 -21.70 -20.72
C TRP A 28 0.29 -20.31 -20.12
N ILE A 29 0.28 -19.26 -20.96
CA ILE A 29 -0.05 -17.90 -20.53
C ILE A 29 -1.47 -17.84 -19.95
N PHE A 30 -2.43 -18.50 -20.60
CA PHE A 30 -3.81 -18.55 -20.14
C PHE A 30 -3.94 -19.23 -18.76
N LEU A 31 -3.27 -20.37 -18.56
CA LEU A 31 -3.22 -21.04 -17.26
C LEU A 31 -2.54 -20.18 -16.19
N ALA A 32 -1.42 -19.55 -16.51
CA ALA A 32 -0.73 -18.63 -15.62
C ALA A 32 -1.65 -17.48 -15.22
N PHE A 33 -2.38 -16.90 -16.17
CA PHE A 33 -3.34 -15.84 -15.91
C PHE A 33 -4.48 -16.31 -15.00
N LEU A 34 -5.04 -17.50 -15.22
CA LEU A 34 -6.09 -18.06 -14.37
C LEU A 34 -5.62 -18.26 -12.92
N TYR A 35 -4.36 -18.69 -12.73
CA TYR A 35 -3.79 -18.86 -11.39
C TYR A 35 -3.57 -17.52 -10.68
N VAL A 36 -3.10 -16.52 -11.43
CA VAL A 36 -2.74 -15.21 -10.87
C VAL A 36 -3.94 -14.24 -10.83
N LYS A 37 -5.10 -14.58 -11.43
CA LYS A 37 -6.26 -13.66 -11.52
C LYS A 37 -6.67 -13.04 -10.19
N HIS A 38 -6.72 -13.85 -9.14
CA HIS A 38 -7.16 -13.40 -7.81
C HIS A 38 -6.21 -12.39 -7.18
N PRO A 39 -4.90 -12.67 -7.04
CA PRO A 39 -3.95 -11.68 -6.54
C PRO A 39 -3.82 -10.48 -7.48
N LEU A 40 -3.92 -10.65 -8.80
CA LEU A 40 -3.85 -9.53 -9.75
C LEU A 40 -5.02 -8.56 -9.58
N LEU A 41 -6.25 -9.07 -9.43
CA LEU A 41 -7.45 -8.24 -9.20
C LEU A 41 -7.40 -7.51 -7.85
N ALA A 42 -6.90 -8.17 -6.80
CA ALA A 42 -6.71 -7.55 -5.49
C ALA A 42 -5.63 -6.46 -5.55
N TRP A 43 -4.49 -6.75 -6.18
CA TRP A 43 -3.42 -5.77 -6.41
C TRP A 43 -3.92 -4.59 -7.25
N PHE A 44 -4.68 -4.84 -8.32
CA PHE A 44 -5.24 -3.82 -9.19
C PHE A 44 -6.25 -2.94 -8.44
N SER A 45 -7.08 -3.55 -7.59
CA SER A 45 -8.03 -2.82 -6.75
C SER A 45 -7.32 -2.00 -5.67
N ASN A 46 -6.18 -2.43 -5.13
CA ASN A 46 -5.37 -1.65 -4.21
C ASN A 46 -4.62 -0.49 -4.91
N ARG A 47 -4.23 -0.69 -6.17
CA ARG A 47 -3.43 0.29 -6.94
C ARG A 47 -4.30 1.35 -7.63
N PHE A 48 -5.47 0.96 -8.12
CA PHE A 48 -6.37 1.80 -8.93
C PHE A 48 -7.80 1.89 -8.38
N GLY A 49 -8.15 1.08 -7.38
CA GLY A 49 -9.39 1.30 -6.66
C GLY A 49 -9.31 2.62 -5.93
N LYS A 50 -10.41 3.39 -5.98
CA LYS A 50 -10.60 4.54 -5.10
C LYS A 50 -10.31 4.06 -3.69
N ASP A 51 -9.32 4.66 -3.02
CA ASP A 51 -9.17 4.60 -1.57
C ASP A 51 -10.55 4.91 -1.00
N LYS A 52 -11.31 3.86 -0.68
CA LYS A 52 -12.55 4.01 0.06
C LYS A 52 -12.06 4.09 1.48
N PRO A 53 -12.00 5.30 2.09
CA PRO A 53 -11.72 5.37 3.51
C PRO A 53 -12.70 4.41 4.20
N PRO A 54 -12.24 3.63 5.19
CA PRO A 54 -13.11 2.74 5.92
C PRO A 54 -14.34 3.55 6.34
N GLN A 55 -15.53 3.10 5.93
CA GLN A 55 -16.76 3.79 6.29
C GLN A 55 -16.80 3.80 7.81
N ALA A 56 -16.67 5.00 8.39
CA ALA A 56 -16.79 5.18 9.82
C ALA A 56 -18.12 4.52 10.25
N PRO A 57 -18.13 3.66 11.27
CA PRO A 57 -19.37 3.11 11.78
C PRO A 57 -20.29 4.29 12.07
N SER A 58 -21.48 4.25 11.47
CA SER A 58 -22.54 5.23 11.64
C SER A 58 -22.97 5.25 13.11
N GLY A 59 -22.25 6.04 13.89
CA GLY A 59 -22.42 6.18 15.32
C GLY A 59 -21.60 7.36 15.81
N THR A 60 -22.27 8.51 15.88
CA THR A 60 -21.91 9.68 16.70
C THR A 60 -20.61 10.43 16.33
N PRO A 61 -20.64 11.76 16.12
CA PRO A 61 -19.43 12.58 16.01
C PRO A 61 -18.68 12.55 17.35
N GLY A 62 -17.68 11.67 17.48
CA GLY A 62 -16.87 11.61 18.70
C GLY A 62 -16.13 10.29 18.93
N GLU A 63 -16.56 9.19 18.33
CA GLU A 63 -16.06 7.85 18.70
C GLU A 63 -15.28 7.15 17.58
N ALA A 64 -14.33 7.86 16.94
CA ALA A 64 -13.31 7.21 16.13
C ALA A 64 -12.11 6.82 17.00
N ALA A 65 -12.35 6.05 18.06
CA ALA A 65 -11.30 5.33 18.77
C ALA A 65 -10.91 4.11 17.94
N SER A 66 -10.22 4.36 16.83
CA SER A 66 -9.30 3.36 16.30
C SER A 66 -8.34 2.99 17.44
N PRO A 67 -8.07 1.70 17.74
CA PRO A 67 -6.99 1.33 18.64
C PRO A 67 -5.67 1.63 17.93
N GLN A 68 -5.33 2.92 17.84
CA GLN A 68 -3.99 3.38 17.52
C GLN A 68 -3.10 2.92 18.69
N PRO A 69 -2.03 2.14 18.46
CA PRO A 69 -1.13 1.72 19.53
C PRO A 69 -0.41 2.91 20.20
N PHE A 70 -0.47 4.08 19.57
CA PHE A 70 0.21 5.29 19.97
C PHE A 70 -0.81 6.40 20.17
N ILE A 71 -0.99 6.79 21.43
CA ILE A 71 -1.67 8.02 21.83
C ILE A 71 -0.73 9.17 21.49
N TYR A 72 -1.07 9.96 20.47
CA TYR A 72 -0.43 11.26 20.28
C TYR A 72 -0.97 12.22 21.33
N ALA A 73 -0.17 12.52 22.35
CA ALA A 73 -0.44 13.66 23.21
C ALA A 73 -0.33 14.93 22.35
N PRO A 74 -1.36 15.78 22.31
CA PRO A 74 -1.27 17.04 21.57
C PRO A 74 -0.08 17.86 22.12
N PRO A 75 0.69 18.52 21.24
CA PRO A 75 1.84 19.30 21.67
C PRO A 75 1.37 20.35 22.71
N PRO A 76 2.13 20.56 23.80
CA PRO A 76 1.80 21.58 24.79
C PRO A 76 1.60 22.91 24.06
N ARG A 77 0.44 23.55 24.27
CA ARG A 77 0.23 24.92 23.78
C ARG A 77 1.41 25.77 24.27
N PRO A 78 2.02 26.62 23.40
CA PRO A 78 3.03 27.56 23.85
C PRO A 78 2.48 28.32 25.05
N GLN A 79 3.10 28.14 26.21
CA GLN A 79 2.75 28.93 27.38
C GLN A 79 3.01 30.40 27.02
N PRO A 80 2.10 31.33 27.35
CA PRO A 80 2.44 32.74 27.37
C PRO A 80 3.65 32.90 28.30
N GLU A 81 4.75 33.43 27.77
CA GLU A 81 5.94 33.73 28.57
C GLU A 81 5.54 34.55 29.80
N PRO A 82 6.05 34.23 31.00
CA PRO A 82 5.81 35.03 32.19
C PRO A 82 6.40 36.44 31.99
N PRO A 83 5.75 37.49 32.51
CA PRO A 83 6.26 38.84 32.39
C PRO A 83 7.65 38.93 32.98
N ALA A 84 8.54 39.58 32.25
CA ALA A 84 9.92 39.83 32.62
C ALA A 84 10.05 40.35 34.06
N SER A 85 10.90 39.67 34.83
CA SER A 85 11.68 40.17 35.97
C SER A 85 10.94 41.01 37.02
N GLN A 86 10.50 40.34 38.10
CA GLN A 86 10.70 40.92 39.43
C GLN A 86 12.13 40.59 39.87
N GLU A 87 13.01 41.57 39.76
CA GLU A 87 14.39 41.49 40.24
C GLU A 87 14.51 42.26 41.56
N GLY A 88 14.72 41.52 42.66
CA GLY A 88 15.57 41.96 43.76
C GLY A 88 14.90 42.51 45.03
N GLY A 89 15.11 41.82 46.15
CA GLY A 89 15.06 42.45 47.47
C GLY A 89 14.76 41.48 48.62
N ALA A 90 15.81 41.04 49.31
CA ALA A 90 15.83 39.99 50.30
C ALA A 90 15.04 40.25 51.60
N GLU A 91 14.70 39.16 52.28
CA GLU A 91 14.18 39.05 53.64
C GLU A 91 15.02 39.82 54.69
N GLU A 92 14.36 40.44 55.67
CA GLU A 92 14.87 40.51 57.05
C GLU A 92 13.68 40.52 58.05
N PRO A 93 13.68 39.69 59.13
CA PRO A 93 12.53 39.51 60.02
C PRO A 93 12.71 40.26 61.38
N PRO A 94 11.84 40.00 62.39
CA PRO A 94 10.95 40.98 63.01
C PRO A 94 11.58 41.81 64.15
N LYS A 95 10.95 42.94 64.51
CA LYS A 95 11.09 43.52 65.85
C LYS A 95 9.76 44.03 66.39
N ALA A 96 9.33 43.39 67.47
CA ALA A 96 8.35 43.91 68.40
C ALA A 96 8.98 45.06 69.21
N GLN A 97 8.25 46.16 69.35
CA GLN A 97 8.09 46.95 70.58
C GLN A 97 6.97 47.96 70.39
#